data_AF-A0A9N9CKV3-F1
#
_entry.id   AF-A0A9N9CKV3-F1
#
_cell.length_a   1.000
_cell.length_b   1.000
_cell.length_c   1.000
_cell.angle_alpha   90.00
_cell.angle_beta   90.00
_cell.angle_gamma   90.00
#
_symmetry.space_group_name_H-M   'P 1'
#
loop_
_entity.id
_entity.type
_entity.pdbx_description
1 polymer ?
#
loop_
_entity_poly.entity_id
_entity_poly.type
_entity_poly.pdbx_seq_one_letter_code
_entity_poly.pdbx_strand_id
1 'polypeptide(L)'
;MTRTQEVREEQTNFLKKHENPRPSNFFIEFKYRRKSTGQHDYKQQLDKALQDDPNSEKLLDLRRKYNDDYKNDWARYEDWKKNKKVNETVKKRKRNAHATFHAQLDDDLVGGNFFDSRKR
;
A
#
# COMPACT_ATOMS: atom_id res chain seq x y z
N MET A 1 -21.32 -10.36 14.26
CA MET A 1 -20.41 -10.95 13.26
C MET A 1 -18.99 -10.92 13.80
N THR A 2 -18.12 -11.84 13.39
CA THR A 2 -16.70 -11.79 13.77
C THR A 2 -15.94 -10.88 12.81
N ARG A 3 -14.90 -10.16 13.28
CA ARG A 3 -14.06 -9.27 12.46
C ARG A 3 -13.51 -9.95 11.19
N THR A 4 -13.27 -11.26 11.27
CA THR A 4 -12.80 -12.07 10.14
C THR A 4 -13.88 -12.20 9.07
N GLN A 5 -15.15 -12.37 9.43
CA GLN A 5 -16.26 -12.46 8.46
C GLN A 5 -16.46 -11.13 7.72
N GLU A 6 -16.41 -10.00 8.43
CA GLU A 6 -16.53 -8.66 7.84
C GLU A 6 -15.48 -8.44 6.75
N VAL A 7 -14.22 -8.79 7.02
CA VAL A 7 -13.13 -8.68 6.03
C VAL A 7 -13.38 -9.59 4.82
N ARG A 8 -13.95 -10.78 4.99
CA ARG A 8 -14.27 -11.68 3.86
C ARG A 8 -15.38 -11.11 2.98
N GLU A 9 -16.38 -10.47 3.57
CA GLU A 9 -17.44 -9.80 2.85
C GLU A 9 -16.92 -8.57 2.09
N GLU A 10 -16.07 -7.76 2.73
CA GLU A 10 -15.38 -6.64 2.06
C GLU A 10 -14.55 -7.10 0.86
N GLN A 11 -13.80 -8.20 1.02
CA GLN A 11 -13.02 -8.80 -0.07
C GLN A 11 -13.90 -9.26 -1.24
N THR A 12 -15.02 -9.92 -0.95
CA THR A 12 -15.97 -10.36 -1.98
C THR A 12 -16.59 -9.14 -2.68
N ASN A 13 -16.98 -8.12 -1.92
CA ASN A 13 -17.54 -6.89 -2.45
C ASN A 13 -16.54 -6.10 -3.30
N PHE A 14 -15.25 -6.11 -2.93
CA PHE A 14 -14.19 -5.53 -3.74
C PHE A 14 -14.15 -6.16 -5.13
N LEU A 15 -14.22 -7.49 -5.23
CA LEU A 15 -14.18 -8.17 -6.53
C LEU A 15 -15.40 -7.83 -7.41
N LYS A 16 -16.58 -7.66 -6.80
CA LYS A 16 -17.81 -7.30 -7.51
C LYS A 16 -17.79 -5.84 -7.98
N LYS A 17 -17.49 -4.90 -7.07
CA LYS A 17 -17.73 -3.46 -7.27
C LYS A 17 -16.51 -2.68 -7.74
N HIS A 18 -15.30 -3.09 -7.39
CA HIS A 18 -14.10 -2.31 -7.69
C HIS A 18 -13.85 -2.25 -9.20
N GLU A 19 -13.50 -1.09 -9.74
CA GLU A 19 -13.31 -0.86 -11.18
C GLU A 19 -12.24 -1.80 -11.76
N ASN A 20 -11.13 -1.96 -11.02
CA ASN A 20 -10.02 -2.83 -11.42
C ASN A 20 -9.67 -3.83 -10.30
N PRO A 21 -10.40 -4.96 -10.18
CA PRO A 21 -10.24 -5.94 -9.10
C PRO A 21 -9.07 -6.91 -9.35
N ARG A 22 -8.01 -6.42 -9.99
CA ARG A 22 -6.77 -7.15 -10.27
C ARG A 22 -6.15 -7.68 -8.97
N PRO A 23 -5.50 -8.86 -8.96
CA PRO A 23 -4.86 -9.38 -7.76
C PRO A 23 -3.89 -8.39 -7.09
N SER A 24 -3.09 -7.64 -7.85
CA SER A 24 -2.19 -6.64 -7.26
C SER A 24 -2.92 -5.58 -6.43
N ASN A 25 -4.07 -5.08 -6.90
CA ASN A 25 -4.86 -4.06 -6.21
C ASN A 25 -5.54 -4.66 -4.98
N PHE A 26 -6.05 -5.89 -5.09
CA PHE A 26 -6.58 -6.63 -3.96
C PHE A 26 -5.51 -6.82 -2.86
N PHE A 27 -4.27 -7.15 -3.25
CA PHE A 27 -3.18 -7.32 -2.28
C PHE A 27 -2.78 -6.03 -1.57
N ILE A 28 -2.87 -4.90 -2.28
CA ILE A 28 -2.64 -3.56 -1.74
C ILE A 28 -3.72 -3.20 -0.72
N GLU A 29 -4.98 -3.35 -1.10
CA GLU A 29 -6.13 -2.94 -0.29
C GLU A 29 -6.16 -3.71 1.05
N PHE A 30 -6.03 -5.03 0.98
CA PHE A 30 -6.09 -5.92 2.15
C PHE A 30 -4.72 -6.20 2.79
N LYS A 31 -3.66 -5.51 2.33
CA LYS A 31 -2.32 -5.46 2.96
C LYS A 31 -1.69 -6.84 3.24
N TYR A 32 -1.74 -7.74 2.26
CA TYR A 32 -1.23 -9.10 2.42
C TYR A 32 0.29 -9.17 2.64
N ARG A 33 0.71 -9.96 3.63
CA ARG A 33 2.14 -10.16 3.93
C ARG A 33 2.77 -11.33 3.18
N ARG A 34 1.98 -12.35 2.85
CA ARG A 34 2.44 -13.62 2.27
C ARG A 34 1.73 -13.92 0.96
N LYS A 35 2.49 -14.41 -0.01
CA LYS A 35 1.99 -14.76 -1.35
C LYS A 35 0.88 -15.81 -1.29
N SER A 36 1.14 -16.90 -0.59
CA SER A 36 0.21 -18.03 -0.50
C SER A 36 -1.13 -17.61 0.08
N THR A 37 -1.13 -16.85 1.18
CA THR A 37 -2.35 -16.34 1.81
C THR A 37 -3.11 -15.39 0.87
N GLY A 38 -2.43 -14.42 0.26
CA GLY A 38 -3.08 -13.47 -0.65
C GLY A 38 -3.69 -14.15 -1.87
N GLN A 39 -2.95 -15.07 -2.50
CA GLN A 39 -3.43 -15.82 -3.66
C GLN A 39 -4.59 -16.75 -3.29
N HIS A 40 -4.49 -17.44 -2.17
CA HIS A 40 -5.54 -18.32 -1.68
C HIS A 40 -6.83 -17.55 -1.37
N ASP A 41 -6.72 -16.44 -0.65
CA ASP A 41 -7.87 -15.62 -0.28
C ASP A 41 -8.51 -14.99 -1.52
N TYR A 42 -7.71 -14.45 -2.44
CA TYR A 42 -8.23 -13.93 -3.71
C TYR A 42 -9.02 -14.99 -4.48
N LYS A 43 -8.46 -16.20 -4.62
CA LYS A 43 -9.12 -17.31 -5.31
C LYS A 43 -10.43 -17.69 -4.62
N GLN A 44 -10.40 -17.86 -3.29
CA GLN A 44 -11.60 -18.22 -2.53
C GLN A 44 -12.71 -17.17 -2.64
N GLN A 45 -12.37 -15.88 -2.53
CA GLN A 45 -13.38 -14.82 -2.63
C GLN A 45 -13.89 -14.66 -4.06
N LEU A 46 -13.07 -14.92 -5.08
CA LEU A 46 -13.53 -14.95 -6.47
C LEU A 46 -14.49 -16.11 -6.73
N ASP A 47 -14.18 -17.30 -6.22
CA ASP A 47 -15.07 -18.46 -6.32
C ASP A 47 -16.40 -18.18 -5.62
N LYS A 48 -16.38 -17.57 -4.43
CA LYS A 48 -17.59 -17.16 -3.71
C LYS A 48 -18.40 -16.10 -4.48
N ALA A 49 -17.73 -15.09 -5.03
CA ALA A 49 -18.39 -14.05 -5.82
C ALA A 49 -19.09 -14.64 -7.06
N LEU A 50 -18.48 -15.64 -7.70
CA LEU A 50 -19.04 -16.38 -8.82
C LEU A 50 -20.17 -17.34 -8.41
N GLN A 51 -20.16 -17.88 -7.19
CA GLN A 51 -21.31 -18.63 -6.68
C GLN A 51 -22.53 -17.72 -6.47
N ASP A 52 -22.30 -16.51 -5.96
CA ASP A 52 -23.37 -15.53 -5.74
C ASP A 52 -23.90 -14.95 -7.07
N ASP A 53 -23.02 -14.73 -8.05
CA ASP A 53 -23.38 -14.21 -9.38
C ASP A 53 -22.63 -14.98 -10.50
N PRO A 54 -23.15 -16.15 -10.90
CA PRO A 54 -22.48 -17.04 -11.86
C PRO A 54 -22.37 -16.48 -13.27
N ASN A 55 -23.27 -15.56 -13.65
CA ASN A 55 -23.36 -15.01 -15.00
C ASN A 55 -22.65 -13.65 -15.12
N SER A 56 -21.98 -13.20 -14.06
CA SER A 56 -21.22 -11.96 -14.08
C SER A 56 -20.06 -12.05 -15.07
N GLU A 57 -20.20 -11.41 -16.23
CA GLU A 57 -19.17 -11.37 -17.27
C GLU A 57 -17.83 -10.87 -16.70
N LYS A 58 -17.90 -9.84 -15.83
CA LYS A 58 -16.73 -9.28 -15.14
C LYS A 58 -16.01 -10.31 -14.28
N LEU A 59 -16.72 -11.09 -13.46
CA LEU A 59 -16.08 -12.09 -12.59
C LEU A 59 -15.57 -13.29 -13.38
N LEU A 60 -16.27 -13.69 -14.44
CA LEU A 60 -15.83 -14.76 -15.35
C LEU A 60 -14.57 -14.37 -16.10
N ASP A 61 -14.50 -13.14 -16.62
CA ASP A 61 -13.29 -12.59 -17.24
C ASP A 61 -12.14 -12.52 -16.23
N LEU A 62 -12.41 -12.06 -15.01
CA LEU A 62 -11.42 -12.03 -13.93
C LEU A 62 -10.85 -13.42 -13.62
N ARG A 63 -11.71 -14.45 -13.62
CA ARG A 63 -11.31 -15.85 -13.40
C ARG A 63 -10.44 -16.38 -14.53
N ARG A 64 -10.75 -16.04 -15.79
CA ARG A 64 -9.94 -16.40 -16.95
C ARG A 64 -8.55 -15.76 -16.86
N LYS A 65 -8.49 -14.44 -16.64
CA LYS A 65 -7.24 -13.68 -16.51
C LYS A 65 -6.40 -14.08 -15.31
N TYR A 66 -7.04 -14.47 -14.20
CA TYR A 66 -6.32 -14.96 -13.02
C TYR A 66 -5.48 -16.21 -13.32
N ASN A 67 -5.98 -17.12 -14.15
CA ASN A 67 -5.26 -18.35 -14.50
C ASN A 67 -4.09 -18.10 -15.48
N ASP A 68 -4.09 -16.99 -16.21
CA ASP A 68 -3.09 -16.73 -17.25
C ASP A 68 -2.30 -15.43 -17.03
N ASP A 69 -2.95 -14.28 -17.19
CA ASP A 69 -2.34 -12.95 -17.24
C ASP A 69 -1.82 -12.44 -15.89
N TYR A 70 -2.37 -12.91 -14.78
CA TYR A 70 -2.06 -12.36 -13.45
C TYR A 70 -0.98 -13.13 -12.68
N LYS A 71 -0.26 -14.05 -13.34
CA LYS A 71 0.86 -14.80 -12.73
C LYS A 71 1.92 -13.88 -12.09
N ASN A 72 2.15 -12.70 -12.68
CA ASN A 72 3.16 -11.73 -12.25
C ASN A 72 2.64 -10.65 -11.29
N ASP A 73 1.36 -10.66 -10.91
CA ASP A 73 0.78 -9.63 -10.07
C ASP A 73 1.37 -9.58 -8.67
N TRP A 74 1.81 -10.72 -8.15
CA TRP A 74 2.52 -10.76 -6.88
C TRP A 74 3.85 -10.00 -6.95
N ALA A 75 4.59 -10.14 -8.07
CA ALA A 75 5.83 -9.41 -8.25
C ALA A 75 5.59 -7.90 -8.33
N ARG A 76 4.56 -7.48 -9.07
CA ARG A 76 4.13 -6.06 -9.13
C ARG A 76 3.77 -5.52 -7.75
N TYR A 77 3.08 -6.32 -6.94
CA TYR A 77 2.74 -5.95 -5.57
C TYR A 77 3.98 -5.79 -4.67
N GLU A 78 4.93 -6.71 -4.75
CA GLU A 78 6.17 -6.62 -3.99
C GLU A 78 7.03 -5.42 -4.41
N ASP A 79 7.11 -5.12 -5.71
CA ASP A 79 7.80 -3.93 -6.20
C ASP A 79 7.14 -2.64 -5.72
N TRP A 80 5.80 -2.58 -5.73
CA TRP A 80 5.07 -1.46 -5.14
C TRP A 80 5.39 -1.29 -3.64
N LYS A 81 5.44 -2.39 -2.86
CA LYS A 81 5.83 -2.34 -1.44
C LYS A 81 7.25 -1.82 -1.24
N LYS A 82 8.20 -2.29 -2.04
CA LYS A 82 9.59 -1.84 -1.99
C LYS A 82 9.69 -0.35 -2.30
N ASN A 83 9.04 0.11 -3.37
CA ASN A 83 9.04 1.52 -3.76
C ASN A 83 8.40 2.41 -2.70
N LYS A 84 7.29 1.97 -2.08
CA LYS A 84 6.68 2.66 -0.95
C LYS A 84 7.66 2.82 0.22
N LYS A 85 8.37 1.74 0.58
CA LYS A 85 9.36 1.74 1.66
C LYS A 85 10.55 2.67 1.37
N VAL A 86 11.04 2.68 0.13
CA VAL A 86 12.10 3.59 -0.32
C VAL A 86 11.63 5.04 -0.19
N ASN A 87 10.43 5.36 -0.67
CA ASN A 87 9.85 6.70 -0.56
C ASN A 87 9.71 7.14 0.91
N GLU A 88 9.22 6.27 1.79
CA GLU A 88 9.15 6.54 3.23
C GLU A 88 10.54 6.82 3.84
N THR A 89 11.57 6.10 3.39
CA THR A 89 12.96 6.29 3.83
C THR A 89 13.51 7.64 3.38
N VAL A 90 13.28 8.02 2.12
CA VAL A 90 13.67 9.34 1.59
C VAL A 90 12.97 10.46 2.36
N LYS A 91 11.66 10.33 2.62
CA LYS A 91 10.90 11.30 3.43
C LYS A 91 11.45 11.43 4.85
N LYS A 92 11.87 10.33 5.49
CA LYS A 92 12.51 10.36 6.81
C LYS A 92 13.85 11.09 6.77
N ARG A 93 14.71 10.80 5.78
CA ARG A 93 16.00 11.49 5.61
C ARG A 93 15.83 12.99 5.44
N LYS A 94 14.88 13.41 4.59
CA LYS A 94 14.56 14.84 4.39
C LYS A 94 14.12 15.53 5.68
N ARG A 95 13.23 14.89 6.45
CA ARG A 95 12.78 15.41 7.75
C ARG A 95 13.92 15.54 8.75
N ASN A 96 14.78 14.53 8.84
CA ASN A 96 15.93 14.57 9.74
C ASN A 96 16.90 15.68 9.35
N ALA A 97 17.23 15.83 8.07
CA ALA A 97 18.10 16.91 7.60
C ALA A 97 17.51 18.30 7.93
N HIS A 98 16.20 18.47 7.76
CA HIS A 98 15.51 19.70 8.12
C HIS A 98 15.54 19.98 9.63
N ALA A 99 15.29 18.96 10.46
CA ALA A 99 15.38 19.09 11.91
C ALA A 99 16.81 19.42 12.37
N THR A 100 17.83 18.78 11.78
CA THR A 100 19.23 19.07 12.05
C THR A 100 19.61 20.50 11.63
N PHE A 101 19.14 20.96 10.47
CA PHE A 101 19.36 22.34 10.04
C PHE A 101 18.75 23.36 11.03
N HIS A 102 17.52 23.12 11.49
CA HIS A 102 16.91 23.98 12.51
C HIS A 102 17.67 23.95 13.84
N ALA A 103 18.08 22.77 14.30
CA ALA A 103 18.88 22.65 15.51
C ALA A 103 20.23 23.40 15.40
N GLN A 104 20.90 23.32 14.24
CA GLN A 104 22.12 24.07 13.97
C GLN A 104 21.88 25.59 13.97
N LEU A 105 20.80 26.06 13.35
CA LEU A 105 20.44 27.47 13.41
C LEU A 105 20.13 27.95 14.83
N ASP A 106 19.41 27.15 15.61
CA ASP A 106 19.11 27.46 17.01
C ASP A 106 20.41 27.53 17.83
N ASP A 107 21.32 26.58 17.64
CA ASP A 107 22.65 26.57 18.28
C ASP A 107 23.49 27.78 17.86
N ASP A 108 23.49 28.16 16.58
CA ASP A 108 24.21 29.34 16.07
C ASP A 108 23.62 30.66 16.61
N LEU A 109 22.30 30.73 16.79
CA LEU A 109 21.61 31.90 17.36
C LEU A 109 21.79 32.00 18.87
N VAL A 110 21.87 30.88 19.59
CA VAL A 110 22.07 30.84 21.05
C VAL A 110 23.56 30.97 21.42
N GLY A 111 24.46 30.40 20.61
CA GLY A 111 25.91 30.50 20.76
C GLY A 111 26.51 31.78 20.15
N GLY A 112 25.74 32.49 19.33
CA GLY A 112 26.08 33.81 18.80
C GLY A 112 26.10 34.86 19.90
N ASN A 113 27.27 35.04 20.53
CA ASN A 113 27.64 36.30 21.15
C ASN A 113 27.23 37.43 20.18
N PHE A 114 26.25 38.21 20.61
CA PHE A 114 25.82 39.44 19.97
C PHE A 114 27.03 40.39 19.96
N PHE A 115 27.91 40.23 18.97
CA PHE A 115 28.98 41.18 18.69
C PHE A 115 28.27 42.46 18.21
N ASP A 116 27.93 43.29 19.18
CA ASP A 116 27.51 44.67 18.99
C ASP A 116 28.65 45.42 18.31
N SER A 117 28.60 45.47 16.98
CA SER A 117 29.47 46.28 16.15
C SER A 117 29.00 47.74 16.06
N ARG A 118 28.24 48.25 17.05
CA ARG A 118 27.92 49.68 17.20
C ARG A 118 28.58 50.30 18.44
N LYS A 119 29.91 50.18 18.55
CA LYS A 119 30.73 51.17 19.28
C LYS A 119 32.11 51.37 18.64
N ARG A 120 32.20 52.30 17.70
CA ARG A 120 32.97 53.56 17.76
C ARG A 120 33.10 54.17 16.39
#